data_AF-A0A6M2EQJ0-F1
#
_entry.id   AF-A0A6M2EQJ0-F1
#
_cell.length_a   1.000
_cell.length_b   1.000
_cell.length_c   1.000
_cell.angle_alpha   90.00
_cell.angle_beta   90.00
_cell.angle_gamma   90.00
#
_symmetry.space_group_name_H-M   'P 1'
#
loop_
_entity.id
_entity.type
_entity.pdbx_description
1 polymer ?
#
loop_
_entity_poly.entity_id
_entity_poly.type
_entity_poly.pdbx_seq_one_letter_code
_entity_poly.pdbx_strand_id
1 'polypeptide(L)'
;MNELNLGNNALSGKIPDGIGGMSVLNYLDLSNNRLSGKIPIGLQNLKLNKLNLSNNRLSGEIPPLFAKEMYRSSFTGNPGLCGDIEGLCDGRGGGRGIGYAWSMRSIFALAVFLLIFGVVWFYFKYRNFKKARAVDKSKWTLTSFHNLGFSEYEILDCLDEDNVIGSGSSGKVYKVVLSNGEAVAVKKLWGGQKKQGGDVDVEKGQVIQDNGFDAEVATLSKIRHKNIVKLWCCCTNKDYKLLVYEYMPNGSLGDLLHSSKGGLLDWPTRYKIVVDAAEGLSYLHHDCVPPIVHRDVKSNNILLDGDFGARVADFGVAKVVDSTGKPKSMSVIAGSCGYIAPEYAYTLRVNEKSDIYSFGVVILELVTGKRPVDPEYGEKDLVKWVCTTLDQKGVDHVIDPKLDSCFKEEICKVLNIGILCTSPLPINRPSMRRVVKMLQEIGADNQSKTAKKDGKLTPYYFEDASDHGSVA
;
A
#
# COMPACT_ATOMS: atom_id res chain seq x y z
N MET A 1 26.97 83.84 -33.23
CA MET A 1 25.92 84.69 -32.61
C MET A 1 25.67 84.10 -31.24
N ASN A 2 25.98 84.85 -30.19
CA ASN A 2 26.01 84.31 -28.82
C ASN A 2 24.73 84.62 -28.03
N GLU A 3 23.89 85.49 -28.58
CA GLU A 3 22.61 85.88 -28.00
C GLU A 3 21.54 85.85 -29.08
N LEU A 4 20.39 85.28 -28.74
CA LEU A 4 19.19 85.27 -29.58
C LEU A 4 18.01 85.71 -28.72
N ASN A 5 17.52 86.91 -28.98
CA ASN A 5 16.34 87.45 -28.32
C ASN A 5 15.22 87.65 -29.35
N LEU A 6 14.17 86.86 -29.22
CA LEU A 6 12.95 86.91 -30.00
C LEU A 6 11.72 87.10 -29.09
N GLY A 7 11.93 87.56 -27.85
CA GLY A 7 10.86 87.79 -26.90
C GLY A 7 9.91 88.90 -27.33
N ASN A 8 8.67 88.87 -26.84
CA ASN A 8 7.62 89.88 -27.10
C ASN A 8 7.23 90.01 -28.57
N ASN A 9 7.04 88.87 -29.25
CA ASN A 9 6.56 88.82 -30.62
C ASN A 9 5.26 88.00 -30.69
N ALA A 10 4.73 87.83 -31.90
CA ALA A 10 3.56 86.98 -32.17
C ALA A 10 3.94 85.61 -32.75
N LEU A 11 5.17 85.12 -32.51
CA LEU A 11 5.66 83.86 -33.07
C LEU A 11 4.79 82.68 -32.57
N SER A 12 4.51 81.73 -33.46
CA SER A 12 3.65 80.58 -33.18
C SER A 12 4.21 79.30 -33.81
N GLY A 13 3.68 78.15 -33.40
CA GLY A 13 4.22 76.84 -33.77
C GLY A 13 5.20 76.31 -32.73
N LYS A 14 5.92 75.24 -33.07
CA LYS A 14 6.85 74.57 -32.14
C LYS A 14 8.22 75.25 -32.15
N ILE A 15 8.93 75.15 -31.03
CA ILE A 15 10.36 75.48 -30.99
C ILE A 15 11.10 74.43 -31.84
N PRO A 16 11.85 74.81 -32.89
CA PRO A 16 12.57 73.85 -33.72
C PRO A 16 13.73 73.20 -32.97
N ASP A 17 13.91 71.89 -33.14
CA ASP A 17 15.01 71.13 -32.52
C ASP A 17 16.40 71.65 -32.95
N GLY A 18 16.50 72.25 -34.15
CA GLY A 18 17.73 72.78 -34.73
C GLY A 18 18.41 73.88 -33.89
N ILE A 19 17.68 74.58 -33.02
CA ILE A 19 18.26 75.57 -32.10
C ILE A 19 19.29 74.91 -31.17
N GLY A 20 19.08 73.64 -30.79
CA GLY A 20 20.01 72.87 -29.95
C GLY A 20 21.40 72.64 -30.59
N GLY A 21 21.55 72.87 -31.90
CA GLY A 21 22.82 72.77 -32.62
C GLY A 21 23.70 74.04 -32.56
N MET A 22 23.20 75.15 -32.02
CA MET A 22 23.91 76.43 -31.97
C MET A 22 24.89 76.51 -30.79
N SER A 23 25.97 75.73 -30.82
CA SER A 23 26.89 75.50 -29.69
C SER A 23 27.52 76.75 -29.04
N VAL A 24 27.53 77.90 -29.72
CA VAL A 24 28.09 79.17 -29.23
C VAL A 24 27.03 80.06 -28.55
N LEU A 25 25.76 79.65 -28.55
CA LEU A 25 24.66 80.42 -27.98
C LEU A 25 24.68 80.34 -26.44
N ASN A 26 24.70 81.51 -25.79
CA ASN A 26 24.73 81.66 -24.34
C ASN A 26 23.48 82.34 -23.76
N TYR A 27 22.76 83.12 -24.57
CA TYR A 27 21.51 83.78 -24.18
C TYR A 27 20.40 83.43 -25.16
N LEU A 28 19.30 82.89 -24.66
CA LEU A 28 18.11 82.58 -25.45
C LEU A 28 16.85 83.12 -24.75
N ASP A 29 16.17 84.07 -25.38
CA ASP A 29 14.89 84.60 -24.92
C ASP A 29 13.82 84.47 -26.00
N LEU A 30 12.83 83.63 -25.74
CA LEU A 30 11.64 83.41 -26.57
C LEU A 30 10.36 83.77 -25.83
N SER A 31 10.46 84.53 -24.73
CA SER A 31 9.33 84.82 -23.84
C SER A 31 8.24 85.66 -24.51
N ASN A 32 7.01 85.61 -23.99
CA ASN A 32 5.88 86.42 -24.47
C ASN A 32 5.62 86.24 -25.98
N ASN A 33 5.42 84.98 -26.39
CA ASN A 33 5.05 84.59 -27.74
C ASN A 33 3.84 83.63 -27.69
N ARG A 34 3.50 83.00 -28.81
CA ARG A 34 2.43 81.98 -28.93
C ARG A 34 2.99 80.60 -29.29
N LEU A 35 4.23 80.31 -28.89
CA LEU A 35 4.89 79.03 -29.17
C LEU A 35 4.19 77.90 -28.41
N SER A 36 4.08 76.72 -29.03
CA SER A 36 3.34 75.58 -28.50
C SER A 36 4.09 74.25 -28.65
N GLY A 37 3.61 73.21 -27.98
CA GLY A 37 4.28 71.90 -27.97
C GLY A 37 5.38 71.79 -26.93
N LYS A 38 6.18 70.72 -27.02
CA LYS A 38 7.22 70.39 -26.05
C LYS A 38 8.46 71.26 -26.21
N ILE A 39 9.19 71.46 -25.12
CA ILE A 39 10.54 72.03 -25.16
C ILE A 39 11.47 70.96 -25.76
N PRO A 40 12.19 71.24 -26.86
CA PRO A 40 13.15 70.32 -27.44
C PRO A 40 14.22 69.89 -26.44
N ILE A 41 14.43 68.59 -26.29
CA ILE A 41 15.50 68.04 -25.43
C ILE A 41 16.88 68.56 -25.86
N GLY A 42 17.07 68.80 -27.16
CA GLY A 42 18.32 69.30 -27.74
C GLY A 42 18.76 70.68 -27.22
N LEU A 43 17.85 71.49 -26.65
CA LEU A 43 18.24 72.75 -26.02
C LEU A 43 19.18 72.56 -24.83
N GLN A 44 19.16 71.37 -24.20
CA GLN A 44 20.10 71.03 -23.11
C GLN A 44 21.56 70.93 -23.56
N ASN A 45 21.82 70.76 -24.86
CA ASN A 45 23.17 70.70 -25.40
C ASN A 45 23.85 72.07 -25.41
N LEU A 46 23.09 73.15 -25.22
CA LEU A 46 23.59 74.51 -25.19
C LEU A 46 24.04 74.89 -23.77
N LYS A 47 25.17 75.59 -23.68
CA LYS A 47 25.68 76.13 -22.40
C LYS A 47 25.10 77.51 -22.13
N LEU A 48 23.78 77.58 -21.96
CA LEU A 48 23.06 78.85 -21.76
C LEU A 48 23.30 79.41 -20.35
N ASN A 49 23.76 80.65 -20.28
CA ASN A 49 23.78 81.44 -19.04
C ASN A 49 22.39 81.97 -18.71
N LYS A 50 21.57 82.25 -19.73
CA LYS A 50 20.19 82.72 -19.55
C LYS A 50 19.28 82.10 -20.59
N LEU A 51 18.21 81.49 -20.09
CA LEU A 51 17.12 80.91 -20.87
C LEU A 51 15.82 81.58 -20.40
N ASN A 52 14.98 82.03 -21.31
CA ASN A 52 13.65 82.49 -20.98
C ASN A 52 12.63 82.03 -22.02
N LEU A 53 11.70 81.17 -21.60
CA LEU A 53 10.61 80.63 -22.42
C LEU A 53 9.23 81.00 -21.84
N SER A 54 9.19 81.97 -20.92
CA SER A 54 7.99 82.29 -20.15
C SER A 54 6.87 82.84 -21.04
N ASN A 55 5.62 82.76 -20.57
CA ASN A 55 4.45 83.32 -21.24
C ASN A 55 4.30 82.86 -22.70
N ASN A 56 4.27 81.56 -22.90
CA ASN A 56 3.97 80.90 -24.16
C ASN A 56 2.85 79.85 -23.94
N ARG A 57 2.62 78.95 -24.90
CA ARG A 57 1.66 77.84 -24.81
C ARG A 57 2.37 76.48 -24.83
N LEU A 58 3.57 76.41 -24.27
CA LEU A 58 4.37 75.18 -24.23
C LEU A 58 3.71 74.15 -23.31
N SER A 59 3.91 72.88 -23.63
CA SER A 59 3.32 71.76 -22.88
C SER A 59 4.18 70.51 -22.83
N GLY A 60 3.94 69.65 -21.83
CA GLY A 60 4.72 68.44 -21.58
C GLY A 60 5.88 68.65 -20.61
N GLU A 61 6.70 67.62 -20.44
CA GLU A 61 7.75 67.60 -19.41
C GLU A 61 8.89 68.57 -19.69
N ILE A 62 9.35 69.29 -18.66
CA ILE A 62 10.54 70.13 -18.69
C ILE A 62 11.76 69.21 -18.81
N PRO A 63 12.63 69.43 -19.80
CA PRO A 63 13.86 68.66 -19.97
C PRO A 63 14.66 68.59 -18.64
N PRO A 64 15.13 67.41 -18.18
CA PRO A 64 15.71 67.21 -16.85
C PRO A 64 16.81 68.20 -16.42
N LEU A 65 17.71 68.61 -17.32
CA LEU A 65 18.78 69.56 -16.98
C LEU A 65 18.28 70.98 -16.68
N PHE A 66 17.08 71.33 -17.15
CA PHE A 66 16.41 72.59 -16.86
C PHE A 66 15.37 72.48 -15.73
N ALA A 67 15.09 71.28 -15.23
CA ALA A 67 14.19 71.04 -14.10
C ALA A 67 14.88 71.39 -12.76
N LYS A 68 15.36 72.64 -12.62
CA LYS A 68 16.02 73.18 -11.44
C LYS A 68 15.36 74.50 -11.05
N GLU A 69 15.24 74.78 -9.76
CA GLU A 69 14.56 75.98 -9.23
C GLU A 69 15.12 77.29 -9.83
N MET A 70 16.41 77.34 -10.15
CA MET A 70 17.06 78.49 -10.80
C MET A 70 16.45 78.86 -12.17
N TYR A 71 15.83 77.91 -12.88
CA TYR A 71 15.19 78.16 -14.17
C TYR A 71 13.68 78.37 -14.06
N ARG A 72 13.09 78.35 -12.86
CA ARG A 72 11.64 78.41 -12.65
C ARG A 72 10.98 79.58 -13.36
N SER A 73 11.54 80.78 -13.25
CA SER A 73 11.03 81.98 -13.92
C SER A 73 11.01 81.87 -15.45
N SER A 74 11.87 81.02 -16.02
CA SER A 74 11.97 80.80 -17.47
C SER A 74 10.78 80.03 -18.03
N PHE A 75 9.99 79.37 -17.19
CA PHE A 75 8.90 78.48 -17.63
C PHE A 75 7.51 78.97 -17.18
N THR A 76 7.44 80.03 -16.38
CA THR A 76 6.16 80.59 -15.89
C THR A 76 5.27 81.06 -17.05
N GLY A 77 3.96 81.09 -16.83
CA GLY A 77 3.00 81.49 -17.86
C GLY A 77 2.80 80.47 -19.00
N ASN A 78 3.32 79.24 -18.85
CA ASN A 78 3.03 78.11 -19.73
C ASN A 78 2.24 77.05 -18.96
N PRO A 79 0.90 77.09 -18.95
CA PRO A 79 0.08 76.23 -18.08
C PRO A 79 0.12 74.74 -18.43
N GLY A 80 0.64 74.36 -19.61
CA GLY A 80 0.74 72.97 -20.04
C GLY A 80 2.06 72.29 -19.70
N LEU A 81 3.07 73.03 -19.19
CA LEU A 81 4.37 72.46 -18.85
C LEU A 81 4.30 71.70 -17.52
N CYS A 82 5.03 70.59 -17.44
CA CYS A 82 5.14 69.82 -16.22
C CYS A 82 6.57 69.41 -15.86
N GLY A 83 6.88 69.23 -14.57
CA GLY A 83 8.22 68.80 -14.13
C GLY A 83 8.42 68.97 -12.64
N ASP A 84 9.58 68.53 -12.14
CA ASP A 84 9.94 68.47 -10.70
C ASP A 84 10.18 69.84 -10.04
N ILE A 85 9.71 70.94 -10.66
CA ILE A 85 9.77 72.29 -10.07
C ILE A 85 8.42 72.58 -9.40
N GLU A 86 8.46 72.78 -8.09
CA GLU A 86 7.29 72.93 -7.23
C GLU A 86 6.41 74.13 -7.66
N GLY A 87 5.11 73.88 -7.89
CA GLY A 87 4.11 74.89 -8.26
C GLY A 87 4.02 75.26 -9.76
N LEU A 88 4.74 74.58 -10.66
CA LEU A 88 4.57 74.72 -12.13
C LEU A 88 3.53 73.76 -12.73
N CYS A 89 3.07 72.76 -11.97
CA CYS A 89 1.97 71.87 -12.35
C CYS A 89 0.78 72.04 -11.42
N ASP A 90 -0.40 72.31 -11.97
CA ASP A 90 -1.65 72.11 -11.26
C ASP A 90 -2.01 70.61 -11.38
N GLY A 91 -1.76 69.87 -10.30
CA GLY A 91 -1.83 68.41 -10.26
C GLY A 91 -3.22 67.86 -10.56
N ARG A 92 -3.50 67.59 -11.83
CA ARG A 92 -4.57 66.67 -12.27
C ARG A 92 -3.98 65.53 -13.08
N GLY A 93 -3.41 64.56 -12.38
CA GLY A 93 -2.97 63.31 -12.99
C GLY A 93 -2.16 62.44 -12.03
N GLY A 94 -2.81 61.76 -11.09
CA GLY A 94 -2.09 60.94 -10.11
C GLY A 94 -2.91 59.91 -9.32
N GLY A 95 -4.07 59.48 -9.81
CA GLY A 95 -4.86 58.42 -9.17
C GLY A 95 -4.42 57.02 -9.59
N ARG A 96 -3.19 56.59 -9.25
CA ARG A 96 -2.76 55.18 -9.48
C ARG A 96 -2.12 54.47 -8.29
N GLY A 97 -1.92 55.12 -7.14
CA GLY A 97 -1.35 54.49 -5.93
C GLY A 97 -2.35 53.96 -4.89
N ILE A 98 -3.57 54.51 -4.82
CA ILE A 98 -4.54 54.18 -3.74
C ILE A 98 -5.40 52.96 -4.12
N GLY A 99 -5.79 52.83 -5.39
CA GLY A 99 -6.58 51.69 -5.87
C GLY A 99 -5.87 50.35 -5.68
N TYR A 100 -4.58 50.27 -6.02
CA TYR A 100 -3.79 49.05 -5.85
C TYR A 100 -3.64 48.63 -4.39
N ALA A 101 -3.45 49.57 -3.46
CA ALA A 101 -3.36 49.26 -2.03
C ALA A 101 -4.69 48.73 -1.45
N TRP A 102 -5.82 49.31 -1.87
CA TRP A 102 -7.16 48.82 -1.48
C TRP A 102 -7.48 47.46 -2.11
N SER A 103 -7.14 47.25 -3.38
CA SER A 103 -7.27 45.95 -4.04
C SER A 103 -6.42 44.87 -3.37
N MET A 104 -5.17 45.17 -2.99
CA MET A 104 -4.31 44.22 -2.29
C MET A 104 -4.82 43.87 -0.88
N ARG A 105 -5.38 44.85 -0.13
CA ARG A 105 -6.01 44.58 1.18
C ARG A 105 -7.26 43.71 1.04
N SER A 106 -8.09 43.95 0.03
CA SER A 106 -9.28 43.13 -0.23
C SER A 106 -8.92 41.71 -0.66
N ILE A 107 -7.87 41.53 -1.49
CA ILE A 107 -7.37 40.20 -1.89
C ILE A 107 -6.81 39.45 -0.68
N PHE A 108 -6.03 40.12 0.17
CA PHE A 108 -5.49 39.51 1.38
C PHE A 108 -6.60 39.13 2.37
N ALA A 109 -7.59 40.00 2.57
CA ALA A 109 -8.76 39.70 3.40
C ALA A 109 -9.58 38.52 2.86
N LEU A 110 -9.76 38.43 1.55
CA LEU A 110 -10.45 37.31 0.90
C LEU A 110 -9.65 36.00 1.05
N ALA A 111 -8.32 36.04 0.91
CA ALA A 111 -7.46 34.87 1.10
C ALA A 111 -7.50 34.36 2.55
N VAL A 112 -7.44 35.26 3.53
CA VAL A 112 -7.58 34.91 4.96
C VAL A 112 -8.97 34.35 5.23
N PHE A 113 -10.03 34.94 4.67
CA PHE A 113 -11.39 34.43 4.81
C PHE A 113 -11.54 33.01 4.22
N LEU A 114 -10.99 32.76 3.03
CA LEU A 114 -11.00 31.43 2.41
C LEU A 114 -10.19 30.40 3.22
N LEU A 115 -9.08 30.81 3.82
CA LEU A 115 -8.28 29.94 4.69
C LEU A 115 -9.03 29.62 5.98
N ILE A 116 -9.63 30.60 6.64
CA ILE A 116 -10.47 30.39 7.84
C ILE A 116 -11.66 29.52 7.48
N PHE A 117 -12.36 29.79 6.39
CA PHE A 117 -13.47 28.96 5.92
C PHE A 117 -13.02 27.53 5.62
N GLY A 118 -11.86 27.35 4.97
CA GLY A 118 -11.27 26.04 4.70
C GLY A 118 -10.92 25.29 5.98
N VAL A 119 -10.31 25.94 6.97
CA VAL A 119 -9.98 25.35 8.27
C VAL A 119 -11.24 25.01 9.06
N VAL A 120 -12.23 25.90 9.07
CA VAL A 120 -13.53 25.67 9.74
C VAL A 120 -14.28 24.54 9.05
N TRP A 121 -14.35 24.52 7.72
CA TRP A 121 -14.96 23.45 6.96
C TRP A 121 -14.23 22.11 7.17
N PHE A 122 -12.90 22.11 7.16
CA PHE A 122 -12.09 20.95 7.47
C PHE A 122 -12.33 20.47 8.91
N TYR A 123 -12.39 21.38 9.89
CA TYR A 123 -12.70 21.07 11.28
C TYR A 123 -14.10 20.50 11.43
N PHE A 124 -15.12 21.08 10.79
CA PHE A 124 -16.48 20.54 10.79
C PHE A 124 -16.58 19.20 10.09
N LYS A 125 -15.89 19.02 8.95
CA LYS A 125 -15.84 17.75 8.21
C LYS A 125 -15.10 16.68 9.01
N TYR A 126 -13.97 17.01 9.63
CA TYR A 126 -13.21 16.15 10.53
C TYR A 126 -14.01 15.79 11.78
N ARG A 127 -14.71 16.76 12.39
CA ARG A 127 -15.56 16.54 13.56
C ARG A 127 -16.79 15.68 13.21
N ASN A 128 -17.42 15.90 12.06
CA ASN A 128 -18.50 15.05 11.57
C ASN A 128 -18.00 13.64 11.24
N PHE A 129 -16.83 13.51 10.63
CA PHE A 129 -16.20 12.20 10.36
C PHE A 129 -15.87 11.47 11.66
N LYS A 130 -15.30 12.17 12.66
CA LYS A 130 -15.02 11.62 14.00
C LYS A 130 -16.31 11.28 14.77
N LYS A 131 -17.35 12.11 14.67
CA LYS A 131 -18.68 11.82 15.26
C LYS A 131 -19.35 10.62 14.57
N ALA A 132 -19.29 10.51 13.24
CA ALA A 132 -19.81 9.36 12.51
C ALA A 132 -19.07 8.07 12.92
N ARG A 133 -17.73 8.13 13.02
CA ARG A 133 -16.90 7.02 13.52
C ARG A 133 -17.19 6.67 14.99
N ALA A 134 -17.57 7.65 15.82
CA ALA A 134 -17.93 7.42 17.22
C ALA A 134 -19.38 6.92 17.42
N VAL A 135 -20.33 7.35 16.59
CA VAL A 135 -21.73 6.89 16.63
C VAL A 135 -21.82 5.43 16.18
N ASP A 136 -20.98 5.00 15.22
CA ASP A 136 -20.86 3.61 14.79
C ASP A 136 -20.20 2.67 15.82
N LYS A 137 -19.56 3.22 16.88
CA LYS A 137 -19.00 2.42 17.99
C LYS A 137 -20.06 1.94 18.99
N SER A 138 -21.28 2.49 18.98
CA SER A 138 -22.27 2.27 20.04
C SER A 138 -23.10 0.98 19.92
N LYS A 139 -22.83 0.11 18.92
CA LYS A 139 -23.60 -1.13 18.70
C LYS A 139 -22.76 -2.32 18.25
N TRP A 140 -21.58 -2.50 18.82
CA TRP A 140 -20.78 -3.71 18.60
C TRP A 140 -21.20 -4.80 19.58
N THR A 141 -21.37 -6.02 19.07
CA THR A 141 -21.54 -7.22 19.89
C THR A 141 -20.28 -8.04 19.82
N LEU A 142 -19.60 -8.16 20.95
CA LEU A 142 -18.42 -9.00 21.14
C LEU A 142 -18.83 -10.41 21.58
N THR A 143 -18.41 -11.42 20.83
CA THR A 143 -18.49 -12.83 21.27
C THR A 143 -17.09 -13.35 21.50
N SER A 144 -16.72 -13.57 22.76
CA SER A 144 -15.42 -14.12 23.14
C SER A 144 -15.47 -15.64 23.30
N PHE A 145 -14.46 -16.34 22.78
CA PHE A 145 -14.31 -17.80 22.93
C PHE A 145 -13.19 -18.18 23.92
N HIS A 146 -12.49 -17.17 24.44
CA HIS A 146 -11.35 -17.27 25.35
C HIS A 146 -11.42 -16.14 26.38
N ASN A 147 -10.67 -16.28 27.48
CA ASN A 147 -10.52 -15.20 28.45
C ASN A 147 -9.72 -14.05 27.79
N LEU A 148 -10.31 -12.87 27.69
CA LEU A 148 -9.72 -11.72 27.01
C LEU A 148 -9.12 -10.78 28.05
N GLY A 149 -7.85 -10.44 27.89
CA GLY A 149 -7.16 -9.42 28.70
C GLY A 149 -7.28 -7.99 28.16
N PHE A 150 -8.09 -7.77 27.12
CA PHE A 150 -8.22 -6.49 26.41
C PHE A 150 -9.68 -6.18 26.09
N SER A 151 -9.97 -4.90 25.84
CA SER A 151 -11.30 -4.40 25.50
C SER A 151 -11.55 -4.35 23.98
N GLU A 152 -12.80 -4.47 23.55
CA GLU A 152 -13.22 -4.31 22.15
C GLU A 152 -12.80 -2.96 21.53
N TYR A 153 -12.71 -1.91 22.35
CA TYR A 153 -12.33 -0.57 21.90
C TYR A 153 -10.87 -0.49 21.46
N GLU A 154 -9.97 -1.26 22.06
CA GLU A 154 -8.55 -1.31 21.69
C GLU A 154 -8.38 -1.83 20.25
N ILE A 155 -9.23 -2.77 19.83
CA ILE A 155 -9.22 -3.28 18.46
C ILE A 155 -9.72 -2.23 17.48
N LEU A 156 -10.89 -1.64 17.76
CA LEU A 156 -11.58 -0.74 16.82
C LEU A 156 -10.81 0.56 16.57
N ASP A 157 -10.02 1.02 17.54
CA ASP A 157 -9.18 2.22 17.39
C ASP A 157 -7.93 1.98 16.53
N CYS A 158 -7.47 0.74 16.39
CA CYS A 158 -6.29 0.38 15.62
C CYS A 158 -6.57 -0.11 14.18
N LEU A 159 -7.83 -0.09 13.73
CA LEU A 159 -8.20 -0.44 12.34
C LEU A 159 -7.92 0.73 11.38
N ASP A 160 -6.64 0.99 11.12
CA ASP A 160 -6.14 1.96 10.14
C ASP A 160 -5.46 1.25 8.95
N GLU A 161 -5.37 1.92 7.80
CA GLU A 161 -4.76 1.37 6.58
C GLU A 161 -3.26 1.08 6.75
N ASP A 162 -2.56 1.85 7.60
CA ASP A 162 -1.15 1.62 7.92
C ASP A 162 -0.92 0.27 8.64
N ASN A 163 -1.95 -0.31 9.24
CA ASN A 163 -1.89 -1.56 9.98
C ASN A 163 -2.30 -2.79 9.14
N VAL A 164 -2.57 -2.62 7.85
CA VAL A 164 -3.00 -3.71 6.97
C VAL A 164 -1.82 -4.66 6.69
N ILE A 165 -2.01 -5.93 7.02
CA ILE A 165 -1.04 -7.01 6.75
C ILE A 165 -1.47 -7.93 5.62
N GLY A 166 -2.73 -7.87 5.18
CA GLY A 166 -3.23 -8.66 4.07
C GLY A 166 -4.58 -8.15 3.56
N SER A 167 -4.86 -8.37 2.28
CA SER A 167 -6.14 -8.05 1.65
C SER A 167 -6.48 -9.12 0.62
N GLY A 168 -7.71 -9.61 0.63
CA GLY A 168 -8.15 -10.70 -0.24
C GLY A 168 -9.65 -10.69 -0.50
N SER A 169 -10.15 -11.77 -1.10
CA SER A 169 -11.57 -11.94 -1.44
C SER A 169 -12.47 -12.00 -0.21
N SER A 170 -11.96 -12.43 0.94
CA SER A 170 -12.70 -12.53 2.19
C SER A 170 -12.68 -11.24 3.01
N GLY A 171 -11.74 -10.32 2.78
CA GLY A 171 -11.65 -9.08 3.54
C GLY A 171 -10.25 -8.48 3.61
N LYS A 172 -10.06 -7.54 4.54
CA LYS A 172 -8.76 -6.98 4.94
C LYS A 172 -8.35 -7.50 6.31
N VAL A 173 -7.07 -7.82 6.49
CA VAL A 173 -6.49 -8.26 7.76
C VAL A 173 -5.57 -7.18 8.29
N TYR A 174 -5.76 -6.81 9.55
CA TYR A 174 -5.01 -5.77 10.25
C TYR A 174 -4.19 -6.39 11.38
N LYS A 175 -2.97 -5.91 11.59
CA LYS A 175 -2.21 -6.19 12.81
C LYS A 175 -2.56 -5.16 13.86
N VAL A 176 -2.99 -5.61 15.03
CA VAL A 176 -3.28 -4.74 16.17
C VAL A 176 -2.36 -5.12 17.31
N VAL A 177 -1.64 -4.14 17.86
CA VAL A 177 -0.86 -4.31 19.09
C VAL A 177 -1.70 -3.79 20.24
N LEU A 178 -2.02 -4.69 21.17
CA LEU A 178 -2.84 -4.42 22.34
C LEU A 178 -2.05 -3.67 23.41
N SER A 179 -2.74 -3.08 24.39
CA SER A 179 -2.11 -2.34 25.49
C SER A 179 -1.14 -3.18 26.34
N ASN A 180 -1.37 -4.49 26.40
CA ASN A 180 -0.49 -5.45 27.09
C ASN A 180 0.77 -5.84 26.28
N GLY A 181 0.94 -5.31 25.06
CA GLY A 181 2.05 -5.62 24.17
C GLY A 181 1.85 -6.85 23.29
N GLU A 182 0.77 -7.61 23.46
CA GLU A 182 0.44 -8.74 22.59
C GLU A 182 -0.09 -8.24 21.24
N ALA A 183 0.24 -8.97 20.17
CA ALA A 183 -0.27 -8.67 18.84
C ALA A 183 -1.40 -9.64 18.46
N VAL A 184 -2.45 -9.11 17.84
CA VAL A 184 -3.57 -9.89 17.27
C VAL A 184 -3.76 -9.56 15.80
N ALA A 185 -4.28 -10.53 15.05
CA ALA A 185 -4.67 -10.34 13.65
C ALA A 185 -6.19 -10.16 13.58
N VAL A 186 -6.65 -9.05 13.01
CA VAL A 186 -8.08 -8.72 12.91
C VAL A 186 -8.49 -8.77 11.46
N LYS A 187 -9.32 -9.75 11.08
CA LYS A 187 -9.89 -9.88 9.73
C LYS A 187 -11.22 -9.15 9.69
N LYS A 188 -11.26 -8.03 8.97
CA LYS A 188 -12.48 -7.30 8.62
C LYS A 188 -13.04 -7.83 7.32
N LEU A 189 -14.19 -8.49 7.40
CA LEU A 189 -14.88 -8.99 6.22
C LEU A 189 -15.48 -7.84 5.41
N TRP A 190 -15.57 -8.01 4.10
CA TRP A 190 -16.23 -7.02 3.25
C TRP A 190 -17.68 -6.85 3.68
N GLY A 191 -18.06 -5.65 4.10
CA GLY A 191 -19.45 -5.36 4.46
C GLY A 191 -20.34 -5.53 3.23
N GLY A 192 -21.46 -6.23 3.37
CA GLY A 192 -22.44 -6.37 2.29
C GLY A 192 -22.98 -4.99 1.91
N GLN A 193 -22.41 -4.36 0.88
CA GLN A 193 -23.00 -3.17 0.30
C GLN A 193 -24.34 -3.58 -0.31
N LYS A 194 -25.44 -3.26 0.37
CA LYS A 194 -26.70 -3.05 -0.33
C LYS A 194 -26.43 -1.90 -1.31
N LYS A 195 -26.21 -2.23 -2.58
CA LYS A 195 -26.35 -1.23 -3.66
C LYS A 195 -27.80 -0.72 -3.58
N GLN A 196 -28.00 0.44 -2.95
CA GLN A 196 -29.13 1.29 -3.28
C GLN A 196 -28.82 1.90 -4.64
N GLY A 197 -29.47 1.39 -5.68
CA GLY A 197 -29.40 1.99 -7.01
C GLY A 197 -29.80 1.02 -8.11
N GLY A 198 -31.05 1.15 -8.58
CA GLY A 198 -31.52 0.66 -9.86
C GLY A 198 -32.53 -0.47 -9.78
N ASP A 199 -33.78 -0.17 -10.13
CA ASP A 199 -34.78 -1.16 -10.55
C ASP A 199 -34.16 -2.09 -11.60
N VAL A 200 -33.96 -3.36 -11.25
CA VAL A 200 -33.83 -4.46 -12.20
C VAL A 200 -34.54 -5.66 -11.61
N ASP A 201 -35.68 -5.95 -12.24
CA ASP A 201 -36.42 -7.21 -12.32
C ASP A 201 -36.17 -8.26 -11.23
N VAL A 202 -37.18 -8.38 -10.38
CA VAL A 202 -37.38 -9.46 -9.42
C VAL A 202 -37.66 -10.75 -10.19
N GLU A 203 -36.62 -11.49 -10.55
CA GLU A 203 -36.72 -12.94 -10.76
C GLU A 203 -35.36 -13.64 -10.56
N LYS A 204 -35.29 -14.47 -9.51
CA LYS A 204 -34.18 -15.40 -9.17
C LYS A 204 -32.83 -14.78 -8.78
N GLY A 205 -32.83 -13.91 -7.78
CA GLY A 205 -31.62 -13.55 -7.03
C GLY A 205 -31.65 -14.15 -5.63
N GLN A 206 -31.22 -15.41 -5.47
CA GLN A 206 -30.92 -15.96 -4.16
C GLN A 206 -29.82 -15.07 -3.56
N VAL A 207 -30.16 -14.29 -2.53
CA VAL A 207 -29.19 -13.49 -1.77
C VAL A 207 -28.12 -14.48 -1.31
N ILE A 208 -26.93 -14.41 -1.92
CA ILE A 208 -25.77 -15.19 -1.47
C ILE A 208 -25.43 -14.59 -0.12
N GLN A 209 -26.02 -15.16 0.93
CA GLN A 209 -25.67 -14.85 2.29
C GLN A 209 -24.21 -15.28 2.44
N ASP A 210 -23.34 -14.31 2.72
CA ASP A 210 -21.92 -14.53 2.96
C ASP A 210 -21.77 -15.34 4.26
N ASN A 211 -21.92 -16.66 4.11
CA ASN A 211 -21.88 -17.65 5.18
C ASN A 211 -20.47 -17.87 5.71
N GLY A 212 -19.44 -17.21 5.15
CA GLY A 212 -18.06 -17.46 5.51
C GLY A 212 -17.75 -17.10 6.96
N PHE A 213 -18.32 -15.99 7.44
CA PHE A 213 -18.23 -15.62 8.85
C PHE A 213 -18.84 -16.69 9.76
N ASP A 214 -20.06 -17.13 9.46
CA ASP A 214 -20.81 -18.04 10.32
C ASP A 214 -20.14 -19.44 10.34
N ALA A 215 -19.62 -19.89 9.19
CA ALA A 215 -18.85 -21.13 9.08
C ALA A 215 -17.55 -21.08 9.90
N GLU A 216 -16.81 -19.98 9.80
CA GLU A 216 -15.55 -19.80 10.50
C GLU A 216 -15.76 -19.72 12.02
N VAL A 217 -16.75 -18.94 12.47
CA VAL A 217 -17.13 -18.87 13.89
C VAL A 217 -17.63 -20.22 14.41
N ALA A 218 -18.51 -20.91 13.68
CA ALA A 218 -19.08 -22.19 14.11
C ALA A 218 -18.02 -23.30 14.23
N THR A 219 -16.96 -23.21 13.42
CA THR A 219 -15.86 -24.17 13.40
C THR A 219 -14.82 -23.83 14.48
N LEU A 220 -14.21 -22.64 14.41
CA LEU A 220 -13.09 -22.24 15.27
C LEU A 220 -13.48 -21.98 16.72
N SER A 221 -14.76 -21.72 17.02
CA SER A 221 -15.22 -21.60 18.42
C SER A 221 -15.18 -22.92 19.18
N LYS A 222 -15.17 -24.07 18.50
CA LYS A 222 -15.29 -25.41 19.10
C LYS A 222 -14.00 -26.22 19.09
N ILE A 223 -13.05 -25.86 18.25
CA ILE A 223 -11.82 -26.63 18.06
C ILE A 223 -10.61 -25.92 18.66
N ARG A 224 -9.65 -26.71 19.16
CA ARG A 224 -8.38 -26.21 19.69
C ARG A 224 -7.29 -27.23 19.36
N HIS A 225 -6.30 -26.80 18.59
CA HIS A 225 -5.17 -27.63 18.22
C HIS A 225 -3.94 -26.75 18.00
N LYS A 226 -2.73 -27.25 18.34
CA LYS A 226 -1.48 -26.48 18.24
C LYS A 226 -1.19 -26.01 16.79
N ASN A 227 -1.62 -26.78 15.80
CA ASN A 227 -1.44 -26.50 14.37
C ASN A 227 -2.69 -25.94 13.67
N ILE A 228 -3.60 -25.32 14.43
CA ILE A 228 -4.77 -24.62 13.88
C ILE A 228 -4.80 -23.22 14.48
N VAL A 229 -5.05 -22.22 13.65
CA VAL A 229 -5.09 -20.83 14.12
C VAL A 229 -6.20 -20.65 15.15
N LYS A 230 -5.87 -19.97 16.25
CA LYS A 230 -6.79 -19.73 17.36
C LYS A 230 -7.64 -18.48 17.10
N LEU A 231 -8.96 -18.67 17.02
CA LEU A 231 -9.93 -17.56 17.05
C LEU A 231 -10.17 -17.12 18.50
N TRP A 232 -9.85 -15.87 18.82
CA TRP A 232 -10.00 -15.31 20.17
C TRP A 232 -11.43 -14.84 20.41
N CYS A 233 -11.94 -14.01 19.50
CA CYS A 233 -13.28 -13.46 19.55
C CYS A 233 -13.75 -13.03 18.16
N CYS A 234 -15.04 -12.75 18.04
CA CYS A 234 -15.60 -12.02 16.91
C CYS A 234 -16.32 -10.76 17.39
N CYS A 235 -16.24 -9.69 16.60
CA CYS A 235 -16.92 -8.44 16.86
C CYS A 235 -17.85 -8.16 15.67
N THR A 236 -19.13 -7.96 15.93
CA THR A 236 -20.10 -7.69 14.86
C THR A 236 -20.87 -6.41 15.13
N ASN A 237 -21.09 -5.65 14.07
CA ASN A 237 -22.01 -4.52 14.00
C ASN A 237 -22.93 -4.74 12.78
N LYS A 238 -23.98 -3.93 12.63
CA LYS A 238 -24.94 -4.02 11.52
C LYS A 238 -24.27 -4.06 10.14
N ASP A 239 -23.17 -3.32 9.99
CA ASP A 239 -22.50 -3.13 8.70
C ASP A 239 -21.15 -3.86 8.59
N TYR A 240 -20.61 -4.38 9.70
CA TYR A 240 -19.26 -4.94 9.75
C TYR A 240 -19.19 -6.22 10.59
N LYS A 241 -18.42 -7.19 10.10
CA LYS A 241 -18.09 -8.42 10.82
C LYS A 241 -16.56 -8.52 10.92
N LEU A 242 -16.07 -8.67 12.15
CA LEU A 242 -14.65 -8.80 12.47
C LEU A 242 -14.38 -10.16 13.13
N LEU A 243 -13.29 -10.79 12.73
CA LEU A 243 -12.74 -11.99 13.35
C LEU A 243 -11.36 -11.67 13.90
N VAL A 244 -11.11 -12.01 15.16
CA VAL A 244 -9.87 -11.70 15.86
C VAL A 244 -9.12 -12.98 16.18
N TYR A 245 -7.91 -13.10 15.65
CA TYR A 245 -7.04 -14.27 15.77
C TYR A 245 -5.76 -13.92 16.52
N GLU A 246 -5.08 -14.96 17.00
CA GLU A 246 -3.66 -14.84 17.31
C GLU A 246 -2.86 -14.33 16.09
N TYR A 247 -1.87 -13.48 16.34
CA TYR A 247 -1.00 -12.96 15.29
C TYR A 247 0.11 -13.96 14.94
N MET A 248 0.38 -14.09 13.63
CA MET A 248 1.41 -14.96 13.08
C MET A 248 2.57 -14.12 12.52
N PRO A 249 3.70 -13.99 13.24
CA PRO A 249 4.77 -13.04 12.89
C PRO A 249 5.43 -13.30 11.54
N ASN A 250 5.52 -14.57 11.13
CA ASN A 250 6.19 -14.97 9.88
C ASN A 250 5.23 -15.01 8.68
N GLY A 251 3.97 -14.62 8.86
CA GLY A 251 2.98 -14.51 7.79
C GLY A 251 2.56 -15.86 7.22
N SER A 252 2.19 -15.88 5.93
CA SER A 252 1.77 -17.10 5.24
C SER A 252 2.95 -17.84 4.62
N LEU A 253 2.84 -19.17 4.54
CA LEU A 253 3.85 -20.02 3.91
C LEU A 253 4.06 -19.63 2.44
N GLY A 254 2.99 -19.37 1.69
CA GLY A 254 3.09 -19.04 0.27
C GLY A 254 3.80 -17.72 0.01
N ASP A 255 3.58 -16.69 0.85
CA ASP A 255 4.32 -15.43 0.77
C ASP A 255 5.80 -15.64 1.11
N LEU A 256 6.09 -16.45 2.13
CA LEU A 256 7.47 -16.71 2.52
C LEU A 256 8.22 -17.49 1.45
N LEU A 257 7.61 -18.55 0.90
CA LEU A 257 8.22 -19.44 -0.10
C LEU A 257 8.47 -18.73 -1.44
N HIS A 258 7.57 -17.85 -1.86
CA HIS A 258 7.63 -17.24 -3.20
C HIS A 258 8.04 -15.75 -3.21
N SER A 259 8.40 -15.18 -2.06
CA SER A 259 9.02 -13.86 -1.98
C SER A 259 10.54 -13.95 -2.02
N SER A 260 11.21 -12.80 -2.00
CA SER A 260 12.67 -12.70 -1.83
C SER A 260 13.17 -13.35 -0.52
N LYS A 261 12.27 -13.60 0.43
CA LYS A 261 12.56 -14.28 1.71
C LYS A 261 12.54 -15.80 1.62
N GLY A 262 12.28 -16.40 0.45
CA GLY A 262 12.22 -17.86 0.29
C GLY A 262 13.51 -18.60 0.64
N GLY A 263 14.65 -17.91 0.69
CA GLY A 263 15.92 -18.47 1.17
C GLY A 263 15.96 -18.76 2.68
N LEU A 264 14.99 -18.27 3.46
CA LEU A 264 14.88 -18.56 4.90
C LEU A 264 14.34 -19.95 5.21
N LEU A 265 13.68 -20.60 4.24
CA LEU A 265 13.08 -21.92 4.41
C LEU A 265 14.06 -23.01 3.94
N ASP A 266 14.97 -23.39 4.84
CA ASP A 266 15.78 -24.58 4.69
C ASP A 266 14.92 -25.86 4.77
N TRP A 267 15.51 -27.01 4.41
CA TRP A 267 14.77 -28.26 4.40
C TRP A 267 14.18 -28.66 5.76
N PRO A 268 14.92 -28.61 6.89
CA PRO A 268 14.34 -28.90 8.21
C PRO A 268 13.12 -28.03 8.53
N THR A 269 13.13 -26.75 8.19
CA THR A 269 12.00 -25.85 8.41
C THR A 269 10.82 -26.23 7.50
N ARG A 270 11.05 -26.49 6.21
CA ARG A 270 10.00 -26.96 5.28
C ARG A 270 9.38 -28.27 5.77
N TYR A 271 10.21 -29.22 6.22
CA TYR A 271 9.76 -30.51 6.74
C TYR A 271 8.90 -30.35 8.00
N LYS A 272 9.33 -29.51 8.96
CA LYS A 272 8.55 -29.16 10.15
C LYS A 272 7.17 -28.63 9.76
N ILE A 273 7.11 -27.70 8.81
CA ILE A 273 5.86 -27.10 8.32
C ILE A 273 4.92 -28.16 7.72
N VAL A 274 5.45 -29.09 6.92
CA VAL A 274 4.66 -30.22 6.36
C VAL A 274 4.06 -31.06 7.48
N VAL A 275 4.85 -31.44 8.48
CA VAL A 275 4.39 -32.27 9.61
C VAL A 275 3.31 -31.55 10.40
N ASP A 276 3.56 -30.30 10.79
CA ASP A 276 2.63 -29.48 11.57
C ASP A 276 1.28 -29.30 10.85
N ALA A 277 1.31 -28.94 9.56
CA ALA A 277 0.09 -28.79 8.76
C ALA A 277 -0.67 -30.12 8.60
N ALA A 278 0.06 -31.25 8.42
CA ALA A 278 -0.55 -32.57 8.34
C ALA A 278 -1.24 -32.98 9.64
N GLU A 279 -0.64 -32.69 10.80
CA GLU A 279 -1.22 -32.95 12.11
C GLU A 279 -2.51 -32.14 12.32
N GLY A 280 -2.51 -30.85 11.96
CA GLY A 280 -3.70 -29.99 12.01
C GLY A 280 -4.85 -30.51 11.15
N LEU A 281 -4.58 -30.92 9.91
CA LEU A 281 -5.59 -31.49 9.02
C LEU A 281 -6.07 -32.88 9.50
N SER A 282 -5.17 -33.72 10.02
CA SER A 282 -5.55 -35.02 10.58
C SER A 282 -6.52 -34.88 11.75
N TYR A 283 -6.29 -33.89 12.63
CA TYR A 283 -7.18 -33.59 13.74
C TYR A 283 -8.59 -33.20 13.25
N LEU A 284 -8.70 -32.34 12.22
CA LEU A 284 -9.99 -31.95 11.63
C LEU A 284 -10.77 -33.14 11.05
N HIS A 285 -10.08 -34.04 10.36
CA HIS A 285 -10.71 -35.15 9.64
C HIS A 285 -11.07 -36.33 10.55
N HIS A 286 -10.32 -36.54 11.62
CA HIS A 286 -10.37 -37.82 12.33
C HIS A 286 -10.59 -37.72 13.84
N ASP A 287 -10.33 -36.56 14.44
CA ASP A 287 -10.45 -36.38 15.90
C ASP A 287 -11.59 -35.42 16.26
N CYS A 288 -12.03 -34.57 15.32
CA CYS A 288 -13.25 -33.78 15.44
C CYS A 288 -14.50 -34.66 15.21
N VAL A 289 -15.51 -34.49 16.07
CA VAL A 289 -16.80 -35.17 15.94
C VAL A 289 -17.91 -34.13 15.92
N PRO A 290 -18.66 -34.00 14.81
CA PRO A 290 -18.43 -34.63 13.50
C PRO A 290 -17.15 -34.15 12.77
N PRO A 291 -16.60 -34.92 11.81
CA PRO A 291 -15.44 -34.53 11.02
C PRO A 291 -15.63 -33.21 10.26
N ILE A 292 -14.56 -32.43 10.14
CA ILE A 292 -14.56 -31.12 9.49
C ILE A 292 -13.66 -31.18 8.25
N VAL A 293 -14.18 -30.78 7.08
CA VAL A 293 -13.41 -30.64 5.84
C VAL A 293 -13.13 -29.15 5.63
N HIS A 294 -11.86 -28.80 5.43
CA HIS A 294 -11.37 -27.43 5.33
C HIS A 294 -11.76 -26.76 4.01
N ARG A 295 -11.60 -27.46 2.88
CA ARG A 295 -12.00 -27.07 1.50
C ARG A 295 -11.22 -25.93 0.84
N ASP A 296 -10.35 -25.23 1.56
CA ASP A 296 -9.42 -24.25 0.97
C ASP A 296 -8.00 -24.40 1.52
N VAL A 297 -7.48 -25.63 1.55
CA VAL A 297 -6.08 -25.88 1.96
C VAL A 297 -5.14 -25.36 0.86
N LYS A 298 -4.23 -24.45 1.21
CA LYS A 298 -3.22 -23.87 0.31
C LYS A 298 -2.08 -23.26 1.12
N SER A 299 -0.94 -22.99 0.49
CA SER A 299 0.22 -22.39 1.17
C SER A 299 -0.09 -21.03 1.81
N ASN A 300 -0.95 -20.21 1.20
CA ASN A 300 -1.37 -18.92 1.79
C ASN A 300 -2.28 -19.06 3.04
N ASN A 301 -2.91 -20.22 3.23
CA ASN A 301 -3.77 -20.52 4.39
C ASN A 301 -3.04 -21.35 5.45
N ILE A 302 -1.71 -21.52 5.31
CA ILE A 302 -0.84 -22.08 6.33
C ILE A 302 0.00 -20.93 6.85
N LEU A 303 -0.28 -20.49 8.08
CA LEU A 303 0.42 -19.38 8.72
C LEU A 303 1.54 -19.88 9.61
N LEU A 304 2.56 -19.06 9.81
CA LEU A 304 3.78 -19.41 10.52
C LEU A 304 3.94 -18.55 11.79
N ASP A 305 4.09 -19.22 12.93
CA ASP A 305 4.42 -18.55 14.19
C ASP A 305 5.92 -18.17 14.26
N GLY A 306 6.35 -17.60 15.40
CA GLY A 306 7.72 -17.11 15.59
C GLY A 306 8.81 -18.18 15.43
N ASP A 307 8.48 -19.44 15.69
CA ASP A 307 9.39 -20.60 15.62
C ASP A 307 9.19 -21.41 14.33
N PHE A 308 8.56 -20.79 13.31
CA PHE A 308 8.16 -21.44 12.06
C PHE A 308 7.26 -22.67 12.28
N GLY A 309 6.51 -22.71 13.39
CA GLY A 309 5.43 -23.67 13.60
C GLY A 309 4.25 -23.36 12.69
N ALA A 310 3.73 -24.37 12.01
CA ALA A 310 2.66 -24.18 11.04
C ALA A 310 1.26 -24.29 11.65
N ARG A 311 0.37 -23.37 11.26
CA ARG A 311 -1.03 -23.34 11.67
C ARG A 311 -1.96 -23.18 10.48
N VAL A 312 -2.90 -24.11 10.35
CA VAL A 312 -3.95 -24.06 9.32
C VAL A 312 -4.94 -22.94 9.67
N ALA A 313 -5.28 -22.11 8.69
CA ALA A 313 -6.11 -20.92 8.83
C ALA A 313 -7.15 -20.79 7.69
N ASP A 314 -8.06 -19.82 7.83
CA ASP A 314 -9.15 -19.48 6.89
C ASP A 314 -10.20 -20.59 6.69
N PHE A 315 -11.07 -20.73 7.71
CA PHE A 315 -12.14 -21.74 7.74
C PHE A 315 -13.45 -21.24 7.12
N GLY A 316 -13.41 -20.15 6.34
CA GLY A 316 -14.61 -19.51 5.77
C GLY A 316 -15.43 -20.39 4.84
N VAL A 317 -14.86 -21.47 4.29
CA VAL A 317 -15.60 -22.43 3.45
C VAL A 317 -15.67 -23.83 4.06
N ALA A 318 -15.20 -23.98 5.30
CA ALA A 318 -15.15 -25.25 6.01
C ALA A 318 -16.55 -25.84 6.19
N LYS A 319 -16.63 -27.17 6.17
CA LYS A 319 -17.91 -27.87 6.26
C LYS A 319 -17.80 -29.09 7.16
N VAL A 320 -18.79 -29.21 8.04
CA VAL A 320 -19.01 -30.39 8.87
C VAL A 320 -19.61 -31.52 8.02
N VAL A 321 -19.03 -32.70 8.10
CA VAL A 321 -19.49 -33.91 7.40
C VAL A 321 -20.33 -34.75 8.35
N ASP A 322 -21.63 -34.85 8.06
CA ASP A 322 -22.54 -35.68 8.84
C ASP A 322 -22.27 -37.18 8.62
N SER A 323 -22.00 -37.91 9.71
CA SER A 323 -21.64 -39.34 9.69
C SER A 323 -22.80 -40.30 9.34
N THR A 324 -23.95 -39.80 8.87
CA THR A 324 -25.20 -40.60 8.77
C THR A 324 -25.32 -41.44 7.49
N GLY A 325 -24.25 -41.62 6.71
CA GLY A 325 -24.22 -42.57 5.57
C GLY A 325 -25.19 -42.28 4.42
N LYS A 326 -26.06 -41.26 4.53
CA LYS A 326 -26.91 -40.78 3.45
C LYS A 326 -26.08 -39.88 2.53
N PRO A 327 -26.15 -40.05 1.19
CA PRO A 327 -25.52 -39.13 0.27
C PRO A 327 -26.12 -37.73 0.49
N LYS A 328 -25.38 -36.84 1.17
CA LYS A 328 -25.85 -35.48 1.47
C LYS A 328 -25.49 -34.50 0.36
N SER A 329 -26.45 -33.59 0.16
CA SER A 329 -26.52 -32.42 -0.71
C SER A 329 -25.21 -31.94 -1.35
N MET A 330 -25.22 -31.90 -2.69
CA MET A 330 -24.24 -31.19 -3.52
C MET A 330 -23.93 -29.81 -2.92
N SER A 331 -22.65 -29.48 -2.73
CA SER A 331 -22.24 -28.14 -2.31
C SER A 331 -21.67 -27.35 -3.47
N VAL A 332 -21.76 -26.02 -3.41
CA VAL A 332 -21.02 -25.12 -4.30
C VAL A 332 -19.53 -25.45 -4.24
N ILE A 333 -18.87 -25.49 -5.40
CA ILE A 333 -17.42 -25.70 -5.50
C ILE A 333 -16.72 -24.57 -4.73
N ALA A 334 -15.80 -24.94 -3.85
CA ALA A 334 -14.96 -24.02 -3.09
C ALA A 334 -13.51 -24.51 -3.14
N GLY A 335 -12.57 -23.58 -3.02
CA GLY A 335 -11.14 -23.84 -3.10
C GLY A 335 -10.44 -22.87 -4.03
N SER A 336 -9.11 -22.86 -3.96
CA SER A 336 -8.26 -21.98 -4.75
C SER A 336 -7.73 -22.68 -6.00
N CYS A 337 -7.65 -21.96 -7.13
CA CYS A 337 -7.13 -22.49 -8.39
C CYS A 337 -5.72 -23.09 -8.20
N GLY A 338 -5.46 -24.25 -8.80
CA GLY A 338 -4.23 -25.03 -8.62
C GLY A 338 -4.25 -26.01 -7.43
N TYR A 339 -5.15 -25.83 -6.45
CA TYR A 339 -5.31 -26.75 -5.31
C TYR A 339 -6.58 -27.59 -5.40
N ILE A 340 -7.55 -27.19 -6.22
CA ILE A 340 -8.83 -27.88 -6.36
C ILE A 340 -8.62 -29.30 -6.92
N ALA A 341 -9.15 -30.29 -6.22
CA ALA A 341 -9.08 -31.68 -6.62
C ALA A 341 -9.90 -31.95 -7.91
N PRO A 342 -9.40 -32.79 -8.84
CA PRO A 342 -10.00 -32.98 -10.16
C PRO A 342 -11.42 -33.56 -10.12
N GLU A 343 -11.79 -34.26 -9.05
CA GLU A 343 -13.12 -34.82 -8.90
C GLU A 343 -14.23 -33.78 -8.78
N TYR A 344 -13.92 -32.55 -8.40
CA TYR A 344 -14.91 -31.46 -8.39
C TYR A 344 -15.47 -31.13 -9.78
N ALA A 345 -14.80 -31.57 -10.86
CA ALA A 345 -15.33 -31.46 -12.22
C ALA A 345 -16.53 -32.38 -12.47
N TYR A 346 -16.69 -33.47 -11.71
CA TYR A 346 -17.72 -34.49 -11.94
C TYR A 346 -18.52 -34.88 -10.70
N THR A 347 -18.14 -34.42 -9.50
CA THR A 347 -18.91 -34.62 -8.27
C THR A 347 -18.88 -33.38 -7.38
N LEU A 348 -20.05 -33.00 -6.86
CA LEU A 348 -20.20 -31.93 -5.87
C LEU A 348 -20.24 -32.46 -4.43
N ARG A 349 -19.80 -33.70 -4.22
CA ARG A 349 -19.74 -34.32 -2.90
C ARG A 349 -18.54 -33.78 -2.13
N VAL A 350 -18.80 -33.32 -0.91
CA VAL A 350 -17.75 -32.91 0.03
C VAL A 350 -17.24 -34.14 0.76
N ASN A 351 -15.94 -34.37 0.69
CA ASN A 351 -15.24 -35.39 1.46
C ASN A 351 -13.84 -34.87 1.85
N GLU A 352 -13.18 -35.56 2.76
CA GLU A 352 -11.84 -35.24 3.23
C GLU A 352 -10.75 -35.42 2.15
N LYS A 353 -11.05 -36.16 1.08
CA LYS A 353 -10.09 -36.46 -0.01
C LYS A 353 -9.71 -35.23 -0.83
N SER A 354 -10.58 -34.21 -0.89
CA SER A 354 -10.24 -32.94 -1.54
C SER A 354 -9.19 -32.15 -0.77
N ASP A 355 -9.24 -32.18 0.57
CA ASP A 355 -8.22 -31.56 1.42
C ASP A 355 -6.89 -32.28 1.29
N ILE A 356 -6.91 -33.62 1.20
CA ILE A 356 -5.70 -34.43 1.00
C ILE A 356 -5.03 -34.09 -0.34
N TYR A 357 -5.79 -33.93 -1.42
CA TYR A 357 -5.23 -33.50 -2.70
C TYR A 357 -4.59 -32.12 -2.60
N SER A 358 -5.32 -31.17 -2.01
CA SER A 358 -4.85 -29.79 -1.81
C SER A 358 -3.58 -29.74 -0.96
N PHE A 359 -3.50 -30.56 0.10
CA PHE A 359 -2.31 -30.72 0.93
C PHE A 359 -1.15 -31.36 0.16
N GLY A 360 -1.44 -32.32 -0.72
CA GLY A 360 -0.46 -32.87 -1.64
C GLY A 360 0.17 -31.79 -2.53
N VAL A 361 -0.63 -30.86 -3.06
CA VAL A 361 -0.11 -29.71 -3.82
C VAL A 361 0.81 -28.83 -2.96
N VAL A 362 0.47 -28.57 -1.68
CA VAL A 362 1.34 -27.83 -0.75
C VAL A 362 2.68 -28.56 -0.54
N ILE A 363 2.68 -29.89 -0.42
CA ILE A 363 3.92 -30.67 -0.35
C ILE A 363 4.76 -30.46 -1.62
N LEU A 364 4.13 -30.51 -2.79
CA LEU A 364 4.83 -30.31 -4.07
C LEU A 364 5.39 -28.87 -4.17
N GLU A 365 4.66 -27.85 -3.72
CA GLU A 365 5.18 -26.49 -3.66
C GLU A 365 6.43 -26.40 -2.77
N LEU A 366 6.39 -27.01 -1.58
CA LEU A 366 7.52 -26.99 -0.63
C LEU A 366 8.75 -27.75 -1.17
N VAL A 367 8.56 -28.85 -1.88
CA VAL A 367 9.67 -29.62 -2.47
C VAL A 367 10.27 -28.91 -3.69
N THR A 368 9.44 -28.30 -4.53
CA THR A 368 9.86 -27.71 -5.81
C THR A 368 10.23 -26.23 -5.70
N GLY A 369 9.74 -25.54 -4.68
CA GLY A 369 9.82 -24.08 -4.56
C GLY A 369 8.96 -23.32 -5.58
N LYS A 370 8.20 -24.03 -6.41
CA LYS A 370 7.40 -23.44 -7.49
C LYS A 370 5.93 -23.26 -7.10
N ARG A 371 5.25 -22.32 -7.77
CA ARG A 371 3.83 -22.05 -7.56
C ARG A 371 2.96 -23.16 -8.17
N PRO A 372 1.71 -23.36 -7.71
CA PRO A 372 0.79 -24.39 -8.22
C PRO A 372 0.36 -24.11 -9.65
N VAL A 373 0.25 -22.81 -9.98
CA VAL A 373 -0.09 -22.28 -11.29
C VAL A 373 1.03 -21.32 -11.68
N ASP A 374 1.68 -21.61 -12.80
CA ASP A 374 2.75 -20.80 -13.36
C ASP A 374 2.62 -20.80 -14.90
N PRO A 375 2.70 -19.64 -15.57
CA PRO A 375 2.71 -19.57 -17.03
C PRO A 375 3.79 -20.43 -17.69
N GLU A 376 4.92 -20.68 -17.01
CA GLU A 376 6.00 -21.54 -17.52
C GLU A 376 5.57 -22.99 -17.75
N TYR A 377 4.48 -23.44 -17.12
CA TYR A 377 3.96 -24.79 -17.29
C TYR A 377 3.15 -24.98 -18.58
N GLY A 378 2.84 -23.88 -19.28
CA GLY A 378 1.89 -23.88 -20.38
C GLY A 378 0.50 -24.30 -19.90
N GLU A 379 -0.05 -25.36 -20.48
CA GLU A 379 -1.37 -25.90 -20.11
C GLU A 379 -1.34 -26.88 -18.92
N LYS A 380 -0.18 -27.10 -18.28
CA LYS A 380 -0.02 -28.02 -17.16
C LYS A 380 -0.16 -27.29 -15.82
N ASP A 381 -0.73 -27.97 -14.83
CA ASP A 381 -0.59 -27.57 -13.43
C ASP A 381 0.73 -28.12 -12.83
N LEU A 382 1.06 -27.67 -11.62
CA LEU A 382 2.24 -28.14 -10.89
C LEU A 382 2.28 -29.67 -10.76
N VAL A 383 1.15 -30.32 -10.49
CA VAL A 383 1.08 -31.79 -10.32
C VAL A 383 1.50 -32.49 -11.61
N LYS A 384 0.94 -32.07 -12.75
CA LYS A 384 1.26 -32.63 -14.07
C LYS A 384 2.68 -32.30 -14.50
N TRP A 385 3.18 -31.11 -14.14
CA TRP A 385 4.58 -30.73 -14.36
C TRP A 385 5.54 -31.63 -13.56
N VAL A 386 5.27 -31.88 -12.27
CA VAL A 386 6.08 -32.76 -11.41
C VAL A 386 6.10 -34.18 -11.99
N CYS A 387 4.94 -34.79 -12.26
CA CYS A 387 4.89 -36.15 -12.79
C CYS A 387 5.63 -36.27 -14.13
N THR A 388 5.40 -35.33 -15.07
CA THR A 388 6.10 -35.37 -16.36
C THR A 388 7.62 -35.22 -16.20
N THR A 389 8.06 -34.29 -15.35
CA THR A 389 9.48 -33.99 -15.16
C THR A 389 10.19 -35.14 -14.45
N LEU A 390 9.54 -35.77 -13.47
CA LEU A 390 10.06 -36.94 -12.78
C LEU A 390 10.28 -38.11 -13.75
N ASP A 391 9.30 -38.39 -14.61
CA ASP A 391 9.37 -39.48 -15.60
C ASP A 391 10.43 -39.24 -16.68
N GLN A 392 10.61 -37.99 -17.13
CA GLN A 392 11.49 -37.65 -18.26
C GLN A 392 12.92 -37.29 -17.86
N LYS A 393 13.09 -36.56 -16.75
CA LYS A 393 14.36 -35.94 -16.35
C LYS A 393 14.86 -36.40 -14.98
N GLY A 394 14.04 -37.16 -14.24
CA GLY A 394 14.37 -37.63 -12.91
C GLY A 394 14.20 -36.57 -11.82
N VAL A 395 14.42 -37.01 -10.57
CA VAL A 395 14.07 -36.25 -9.36
C VAL A 395 14.89 -34.97 -9.16
N ASP A 396 16.12 -34.93 -9.66
CA ASP A 396 17.02 -33.78 -9.52
C ASP A 396 16.51 -32.52 -10.24
N HIS A 397 15.63 -32.69 -11.24
CA HIS A 397 14.99 -31.57 -11.95
C HIS A 397 13.68 -31.10 -11.31
N VAL A 398 13.22 -31.81 -10.28
CA VAL A 398 11.98 -31.50 -9.54
C VAL A 398 12.31 -30.76 -8.25
N ILE A 399 13.35 -31.19 -7.53
CA ILE A 399 13.73 -30.61 -6.23
C ILE A 399 14.18 -29.15 -6.40
N ASP A 400 13.75 -28.29 -5.48
CA ASP A 400 14.20 -26.90 -5.40
C ASP A 400 15.73 -26.85 -5.31
N PRO A 401 16.43 -26.21 -6.27
CA PRO A 401 17.89 -26.16 -6.27
C PRO A 401 18.49 -25.40 -5.08
N LYS A 402 17.68 -24.67 -4.30
CA LYS A 402 18.11 -24.02 -3.05
C LYS A 402 18.20 -24.98 -1.87
N LEU A 403 17.64 -26.19 -1.96
CA LEU A 403 17.69 -27.17 -0.89
C LEU A 403 19.01 -27.93 -0.90
N ASP A 404 19.56 -28.18 0.28
CA ASP A 404 20.81 -28.93 0.43
C ASP A 404 20.61 -30.39 0.02
N SER A 405 21.48 -30.85 -0.88
CA SER A 405 21.58 -32.23 -1.34
C SER A 405 21.74 -33.26 -0.23
N CYS A 406 22.22 -32.89 0.97
CA CYS A 406 22.35 -33.80 2.11
C CYS A 406 21.00 -34.37 2.57
N PHE A 407 19.89 -33.67 2.31
CA PHE A 407 18.53 -34.11 2.64
C PHE A 407 17.81 -34.81 1.47
N LYS A 408 18.48 -35.06 0.34
CA LYS A 408 17.85 -35.59 -0.88
C LYS A 408 17.01 -36.85 -0.65
N GLU A 409 17.49 -37.81 0.17
CA GLU A 409 16.72 -39.03 0.48
C GLU A 409 15.39 -38.70 1.18
N GLU A 410 15.41 -37.76 2.11
CA GLU A 410 14.23 -37.31 2.86
C GLU A 410 13.25 -36.56 1.96
N ILE A 411 13.78 -35.63 1.15
CA ILE A 411 13.01 -34.86 0.17
C ILE A 411 12.30 -35.80 -0.80
N CYS A 412 12.98 -36.83 -1.30
CA CYS A 412 12.38 -37.83 -2.18
C CYS A 412 11.23 -38.60 -1.51
N LYS A 413 11.38 -39.00 -0.23
CA LYS A 413 10.32 -39.69 0.51
C LYS A 413 9.09 -38.77 0.68
N VAL A 414 9.29 -37.50 1.02
CA VAL A 414 8.22 -36.51 1.15
C VAL A 414 7.57 -36.19 -0.20
N LEU A 415 8.34 -36.07 -1.28
CA LEU A 415 7.85 -35.90 -2.64
C LEU A 415 6.89 -37.03 -3.03
N ASN A 416 7.26 -38.27 -2.74
CA ASN A 416 6.41 -39.43 -3.01
C ASN A 416 5.08 -39.33 -2.23
N ILE A 417 5.10 -38.89 -0.97
CA ILE A 417 3.87 -38.64 -0.20
C ILE A 417 3.00 -37.58 -0.89
N GLY A 418 3.61 -36.49 -1.37
CA GLY A 418 2.91 -35.46 -2.14
C GLY A 418 2.22 -36.02 -3.38
N ILE A 419 2.95 -36.80 -4.19
CA ILE A 419 2.43 -37.46 -5.40
C ILE A 419 1.25 -38.41 -5.07
N LEU A 420 1.39 -39.21 -4.01
CA LEU A 420 0.32 -40.10 -3.54
C LEU A 420 -0.94 -39.30 -3.12
N CYS A 421 -0.76 -38.19 -2.42
CA CYS A 421 -1.85 -37.31 -2.02
C CYS A 421 -2.55 -36.66 -3.23
N THR A 422 -1.80 -36.34 -4.29
CA THR A 422 -2.33 -35.73 -5.53
C THR A 422 -2.86 -36.73 -6.56
N SER A 423 -3.09 -38.00 -6.17
CA SER A 423 -3.65 -38.99 -7.11
C SER A 423 -4.99 -38.51 -7.73
N PRO A 424 -5.21 -38.67 -9.05
CA PRO A 424 -6.46 -38.23 -9.70
C PRO A 424 -7.70 -38.91 -9.13
N LEU A 425 -7.59 -40.17 -8.72
CA LEU A 425 -8.67 -40.93 -8.11
C LEU A 425 -8.66 -40.74 -6.58
N PRO A 426 -9.75 -40.23 -5.96
CA PRO A 426 -9.81 -39.99 -4.51
C PRO A 426 -9.58 -41.23 -3.65
N ILE A 427 -9.95 -42.41 -4.14
CA ILE A 427 -9.80 -43.69 -3.43
C ILE A 427 -8.32 -44.07 -3.21
N ASN A 428 -7.43 -43.65 -4.10
CA ASN A 428 -6.00 -43.94 -4.01
C ASN A 428 -5.26 -42.99 -3.08
N ARG A 429 -5.89 -41.87 -2.69
CA ARG A 429 -5.27 -40.92 -1.77
C ARG A 429 -5.27 -41.50 -0.36
N PRO A 430 -4.18 -41.43 0.41
CA PRO A 430 -4.14 -41.87 1.81
C PRO A 430 -5.08 -41.02 2.69
N SER A 431 -5.42 -41.48 3.89
CA SER A 431 -6.04 -40.61 4.90
C SER A 431 -5.00 -39.67 5.52
N MET A 432 -5.40 -38.52 6.06
CA MET A 432 -4.45 -37.61 6.72
C MET A 432 -3.74 -38.27 7.90
N ARG A 433 -4.44 -39.14 8.65
CA ARG A 433 -3.81 -39.96 9.70
C ARG A 433 -2.69 -40.86 9.16
N ARG A 434 -2.85 -41.44 7.96
CA ARG A 434 -1.78 -42.21 7.30
C ARG A 434 -0.65 -41.31 6.80
N VAL A 435 -0.97 -40.12 6.28
CA VAL A 435 0.03 -39.13 5.84
C VAL A 435 0.93 -38.71 7.01
N VAL A 436 0.35 -38.35 8.15
CA VAL A 436 1.10 -38.04 9.38
C VAL A 436 2.02 -39.18 9.77
N LYS A 437 1.52 -40.43 9.76
CA LYS A 437 2.34 -41.61 10.08
C LYS A 437 3.52 -41.78 9.11
N MET A 438 3.30 -41.63 7.79
CA MET A 438 4.37 -41.74 6.79
C MET A 438 5.43 -40.65 6.98
N LEU A 439 5.03 -39.43 7.35
CA LEU A 439 5.98 -38.36 7.67
C LEU A 439 6.76 -38.70 8.95
N GLN A 440 6.10 -39.10 10.04
CA GLN A 440 6.78 -39.44 11.29
C GLN A 440 7.79 -40.60 11.13
N GLU A 441 7.49 -41.60 10.29
CA GLU A 441 8.41 -42.69 9.94
C GLU A 441 9.71 -42.17 9.32
N ILE A 442 9.64 -41.15 8.45
CA ILE A 442 10.81 -40.51 7.84
C ILE A 442 11.69 -39.81 8.90
N GLY A 443 11.07 -39.10 9.83
CA GLY A 443 11.78 -38.39 10.90
C GLY A 443 12.49 -39.34 11.88
N ALA A 444 11.86 -40.48 12.20
CA ALA A 444 12.42 -41.50 13.10
C ALA A 444 13.65 -42.20 12.51
N ASP A 445 13.63 -42.49 11.20
CA ASP A 445 14.78 -43.07 10.49
C ASP A 445 16.03 -42.21 10.66
N ASN A 446 15.89 -40.88 10.60
CA ASN A 446 17.01 -39.94 10.72
C ASN A 446 17.56 -39.86 12.15
N GLN A 447 16.72 -39.84 13.19
CA GLN A 447 17.20 -39.88 14.57
C GLN A 447 18.00 -41.16 14.86
N SER A 448 17.59 -42.29 14.28
CA SER A 448 18.33 -43.55 14.39
C SER A 448 19.69 -43.55 13.66
N LYS A 449 19.79 -42.83 12.53
CA LYS A 449 21.04 -42.66 11.77
C LYS A 449 22.02 -41.72 12.51
N THR A 450 21.53 -40.65 13.15
CA THR A 450 22.34 -39.73 13.95
C THR A 450 22.84 -40.38 15.24
N ALA A 451 21.98 -41.11 15.96
CA ALA A 451 22.38 -41.86 17.16
C ALA A 451 23.45 -42.95 16.88
N LYS A 452 23.47 -43.52 15.66
CA LYS A 452 24.52 -44.46 15.23
C LYS A 452 25.84 -43.77 14.85
N LYS A 453 25.84 -42.49 14.48
CA LYS A 453 27.06 -41.72 14.17
C LYS A 453 27.81 -41.30 15.44
N ASP A 454 27.09 -40.96 16.51
CA ASP A 454 27.70 -40.53 17.78
C ASP A 454 28.17 -41.71 18.66
N GLY A 455 27.85 -42.95 18.30
CA GLY A 455 28.16 -44.17 19.06
C GLY A 455 29.38 -44.98 18.59
N LYS A 456 30.21 -44.49 17.66
CA LYS A 456 31.44 -45.20 17.22
C LYS A 456 32.72 -44.51 17.67
N LEU A 457 32.99 -44.58 18.96
CA LEU A 457 34.36 -44.75 19.46
C LEU A 457 34.56 -46.26 19.67
N THR A 458 35.12 -46.92 18.67
CA THR A 458 35.60 -48.31 18.80
C THR A 458 36.77 -48.35 19.79
N PRO A 459 36.81 -49.31 20.74
CA PRO A 459 38.03 -49.56 21.51
C PRO A 459 39.05 -50.21 20.57
N TYR A 460 40.20 -49.55 20.42
CA TYR A 460 41.37 -50.15 19.79
C TYR A 460 41.82 -51.35 20.62
N TYR A 461 41.90 -52.52 19.97
CA TYR A 461 42.67 -53.66 20.45
C TYR A 461 44.14 -53.27 20.48
N PHE A 462 44.79 -53.45 21.64
CA PHE A 462 46.25 -53.53 21.76
C PHE A 462 46.60 -55.02 21.84
N GLU A 463 47.15 -55.58 20.76
CA GLU A 463 47.90 -56.83 20.81
C GLU A 463 49.32 -56.48 21.28
N ASP A 464 49.64 -56.83 22.53
CA ASP A 464 51.04 -56.92 22.98
C ASP A 464 51.51 -58.36 22.84
N ALA A 465 52.49 -58.56 21.97
CA ALA A 465 53.28 -59.77 21.85
C ALA A 465 54.55 -59.66 22.72
N SER A 466 54.71 -60.57 23.68
CA SER A 466 56.00 -61.12 24.17
C SER A 466 55.68 -62.25 25.15
N ASP A 467 55.75 -63.50 24.71
CA ASP A 467 56.93 -64.38 24.75
C ASP A 467 57.27 -64.88 26.17
N HIS A 468 56.89 -66.13 26.47
CA HIS A 468 57.83 -67.22 26.75
C HIS A 468 57.07 -68.45 27.29
N GLY A 469 57.34 -69.60 26.67
CA GLY A 469 56.86 -70.89 27.13
C GLY A 469 57.59 -71.39 28.38
N SER A 470 57.00 -72.37 29.06
CA SER A 470 57.64 -73.63 29.50
C SER A 470 56.64 -74.47 30.28
N VAL A 471 56.31 -75.63 29.70
CA VAL A 471 56.24 -76.97 30.30
C VAL A 471 55.97 -77.05 31.81
N ALA A 472 54.80 -77.57 32.18
CA ALA A 472 54.62 -78.90 32.79
C ALA A 472 53.13 -79.22 32.94
#